data_AF-A0A963EPV5-F1
#
_entry.id   AF-A0A963EPV5-F1
#
_cell.length_a   1.000
_cell.length_b   1.000
_cell.length_c   1.000
_cell.angle_alpha   90.00
_cell.angle_beta   90.00
_cell.angle_gamma   90.00
#
_symmetry.space_group_name_H-M   'P 1'
#
loop_
_entity.id
_entity.type
_entity.pdbx_description
1 polymer ?
#
loop_
_entity_poly.entity_id
_entity_poly.type
_entity_poly.pdbx_seq_one_letter_code
_entity_poly.pdbx_strand_id
1 'polypeptide(L)'
;MYMRLNYLRFLLAWTVLAFHANFFAIPLAGQLAVWCFFLISGFLVSEILYDTYRNRPGDFLKNRFLRIYPVYWVSFALGLALIIFLPHVSREGVANLYWPQAYRQWFWNLTLFGASAEAGFMWTARPAWSLAVEMQWYILLFVGSFIPRSLLLGFFVLVLATPAILHFQFEEKYLTNGAGYCFALGALAYHLKPRIHPLIQGISLALLPLFLFATPLYLQINAFEFSNTWVWLHFMIVPLLLFLALPWLSKKSKTSRLSELTGQLSYPLFLTHTYFVYIFTVHLD
;
A
#
# COMPACT_ATOMS: atom_id res chain seq x y z
N MET A 1 3.74 7.86 19.84
CA MET A 1 3.88 7.89 18.37
C MET A 1 5.04 6.97 17.95
N TYR A 2 5.08 6.53 16.70
CA TYR A 2 6.05 5.54 16.21
C TYR A 2 7.10 6.18 15.30
N MET A 3 8.20 6.66 15.88
CA MET A 3 9.27 7.34 15.13
C MET A 3 9.83 6.48 13.98
N ARG A 4 10.10 5.20 14.26
CA ARG A 4 10.69 4.25 13.29
C ARG A 4 9.75 3.93 12.13
N LEU A 5 8.46 3.78 12.40
CA LEU A 5 7.46 3.57 11.35
C LEU A 5 7.32 4.78 10.42
N ASN A 6 7.48 6.00 10.91
CA ASN A 6 7.44 7.18 10.03
C ASN A 6 8.59 7.18 9.02
N TYR A 7 9.82 6.90 9.48
CA TYR A 7 10.97 6.78 8.59
C TYR A 7 10.81 5.64 7.59
N LEU A 8 10.35 4.47 8.05
CA LEU A 8 10.10 3.35 7.16
C LEU A 8 9.04 3.68 6.10
N ARG A 9 7.91 4.28 6.51
CA ARG A 9 6.86 4.70 5.56
C ARG A 9 7.37 5.70 4.53
N PHE A 10 8.23 6.63 4.93
CA PHE A 10 8.84 7.55 3.97
C PHE A 10 9.79 6.84 3.01
N LEU A 11 10.64 5.93 3.51
CA LEU A 11 11.51 5.10 2.67
C LEU A 11 10.69 4.29 1.65
N LEU A 12 9.60 3.65 2.09
CA LEU A 12 8.71 2.89 1.20
C LEU A 12 8.05 3.80 0.14
N ALA A 13 7.59 5.00 0.50
CA ALA A 13 7.02 5.95 -0.47
C ALA A 13 8.06 6.39 -1.50
N TRP A 14 9.30 6.61 -1.05
CA TRP A 14 10.41 6.95 -1.94
C TRP A 14 10.80 5.78 -2.85
N THR A 15 10.79 4.53 -2.35
CA THR A 15 10.99 3.33 -3.17
C THR A 15 9.94 3.21 -4.29
N VAL A 16 8.66 3.51 -3.99
CA VAL A 16 7.60 3.52 -5.01
C VAL A 16 7.87 4.59 -6.07
N LEU A 17 8.28 5.80 -5.66
CA LEU A 17 8.66 6.86 -6.59
C LEU A 17 9.84 6.44 -7.45
N ALA A 18 10.94 5.97 -6.84
CA ALA A 18 12.16 5.58 -7.54
C ALA A 18 11.89 4.45 -8.55
N PHE A 19 11.04 3.49 -8.21
CA PHE A 19 10.65 2.40 -9.11
C PHE A 19 9.97 2.92 -10.38
N HIS A 20 8.96 3.81 -10.23
CA HIS A 20 8.26 4.37 -11.37
C HIS A 20 9.11 5.39 -12.15
N ALA A 21 10.04 6.06 -11.48
CA ALA A 21 11.00 6.97 -12.11
C ALA A 21 12.12 6.25 -12.88
N ASN A 22 12.17 4.91 -12.84
CA ASN A 22 13.30 4.10 -13.29
C ASN A 22 14.65 4.52 -12.66
N PHE A 23 14.60 5.09 -11.45
CA PHE A 23 15.80 5.42 -10.69
C PHE A 23 16.39 4.15 -10.07
N PHE A 24 17.70 3.95 -10.20
CA PHE A 24 18.48 2.91 -9.52
C PHE A 24 18.15 1.44 -9.84
N ALA A 25 17.42 1.15 -10.93
CA ALA A 25 17.11 -0.22 -11.38
C ALA A 25 16.64 -1.16 -10.24
N ILE A 26 15.47 -0.88 -9.65
CA ILE A 26 14.92 -1.61 -8.50
C ILE A 26 13.67 -2.43 -8.88
N PRO A 27 13.83 -3.56 -9.58
CA PRO A 27 12.82 -4.07 -10.51
C PRO A 27 11.55 -4.64 -9.87
N LEU A 28 11.52 -4.87 -8.55
CA LEU A 28 10.34 -5.34 -7.82
C LEU A 28 10.00 -4.49 -6.58
N ALA A 29 10.93 -3.61 -6.16
CA ALA A 29 10.87 -2.95 -4.86
C ALA A 29 9.66 -2.03 -4.71
N GLY A 30 9.25 -1.37 -5.80
CA GLY A 30 8.08 -0.48 -5.80
C GLY A 30 6.79 -1.22 -5.44
N GLN A 31 6.55 -2.40 -6.02
CA GLN A 31 5.37 -3.19 -5.71
C GLN A 31 5.42 -3.74 -4.28
N LEU A 32 6.55 -4.33 -3.88
CA LEU A 32 6.73 -4.85 -2.51
C LEU A 32 6.55 -3.76 -1.44
N ALA A 33 6.94 -2.52 -1.75
CA ALA A 33 6.74 -1.40 -0.85
C ALA A 33 5.25 -1.11 -0.58
N VAL A 34 4.37 -1.27 -1.58
CA VAL A 34 2.91 -1.14 -1.41
C VAL A 34 2.37 -2.24 -0.48
N TRP A 35 2.88 -3.47 -0.58
CA TRP A 35 2.50 -4.57 0.31
C TRP A 35 2.94 -4.30 1.76
N CYS A 36 4.15 -3.75 1.94
CA CYS A 36 4.61 -3.27 3.24
C CYS A 36 3.70 -2.16 3.80
N PHE A 37 3.23 -1.23 2.96
CA PHE A 37 2.25 -0.22 3.37
C PHE A 37 0.94 -0.84 3.86
N PHE A 38 0.40 -1.85 3.17
CA PHE A 38 -0.82 -2.53 3.62
C PHE A 38 -0.64 -3.20 4.98
N LEU A 39 0.51 -3.85 5.23
CA LEU A 39 0.80 -4.44 6.54
C LEU A 39 0.90 -3.38 7.64
N ILE A 40 1.63 -2.30 7.39
CA ILE A 40 1.74 -1.19 8.35
C ILE A 40 0.37 -0.56 8.60
N SER A 41 -0.45 -0.39 7.55
CA SER A 41 -1.80 0.16 7.66
C SER A 41 -2.70 -0.77 8.49
N GLY A 42 -2.70 -2.08 8.23
CA GLY A 42 -3.45 -3.06 9.02
C GLY A 42 -3.15 -2.98 10.51
N PHE A 43 -1.88 -2.84 10.89
CA PHE A 43 -1.48 -2.64 12.29
C PHE A 43 -1.98 -1.31 12.86
N LEU A 44 -1.66 -0.19 12.20
CA LEU A 44 -1.96 1.16 12.72
C LEU A 44 -3.46 1.46 12.76
N VAL A 45 -4.21 1.02 11.74
CA VAL A 45 -5.64 1.26 11.63
C VAL A 45 -6.40 0.42 12.63
N SER A 46 -5.95 -0.81 12.90
CA SER A 46 -6.50 -1.62 13.99
C SER A 46 -6.26 -0.95 15.35
N GLU A 47 -5.07 -0.40 15.62
CA GLU A 47 -4.83 0.39 16.84
C GLU A 47 -5.74 1.61 16.92
N ILE A 48 -5.89 2.37 15.84
CA ILE A 48 -6.78 3.53 15.80
C ILE A 48 -8.23 3.12 16.12
N LEU A 49 -8.74 2.06 15.49
CA LEU A 49 -10.12 1.60 15.69
C LEU A 49 -10.34 1.08 17.12
N TYR A 50 -9.53 0.12 17.56
CA TYR A 50 -9.77 -0.63 18.80
C TYR A 50 -9.26 0.06 20.07
N ASP A 51 -8.34 1.03 19.95
CA ASP A 51 -7.88 1.82 21.10
C ASP A 51 -8.43 3.25 21.09
N THR A 52 -8.34 3.99 19.97
CA THR A 52 -8.75 5.41 19.94
C THR A 52 -10.27 5.57 19.76
N TYR A 53 -10.88 4.73 18.93
CA TYR A 53 -12.31 4.79 18.57
C TYR A 53 -13.14 3.63 19.14
N ARG A 54 -12.65 2.95 20.20
CA ARG A 54 -13.27 1.74 20.76
C ARG A 54 -14.79 1.82 20.95
N ASN A 55 -15.28 2.94 21.46
CA ASN A 55 -16.70 3.17 21.75
C ASN A 55 -17.39 4.08 20.72
N ARG A 56 -16.70 4.43 19.64
CA ARG A 56 -17.15 5.36 18.60
C ARG A 56 -16.72 4.87 17.20
N PRO A 57 -17.05 3.63 16.81
CA PRO A 57 -16.64 3.08 15.52
C PRO A 57 -17.18 3.89 14.32
N GLY A 58 -18.32 4.58 14.48
CA GLY A 58 -18.83 5.50 13.44
C GLY A 58 -17.90 6.69 13.17
N ASP A 59 -17.33 7.28 14.23
CA ASP A 59 -16.37 8.38 14.10
C ASP A 59 -15.06 7.92 13.42
N PHE A 60 -14.71 6.64 13.57
CA PHE A 60 -13.58 6.05 12.86
C PHE A 60 -13.78 6.14 11.35
N LEU A 61 -14.93 5.71 10.81
CA LEU A 61 -15.19 5.79 9.37
C LEU A 61 -15.16 7.23 8.87
N LYS A 62 -15.79 8.17 9.60
CA LYS A 62 -15.73 9.60 9.26
C LYS A 62 -14.29 10.11 9.22
N ASN A 63 -13.47 9.75 10.20
CA ASN A 63 -12.07 10.16 10.26
C ASN A 63 -11.25 9.56 9.11
N ARG A 64 -11.50 8.30 8.75
CA ARG A 64 -10.85 7.64 7.61
C ARG A 64 -11.27 8.24 6.26
N PHE A 65 -12.55 8.54 6.10
CA PHE A 65 -13.08 9.23 4.92
C PHE A 65 -12.39 10.59 4.73
N LEU A 66 -12.36 11.42 5.78
CA LEU A 66 -11.73 12.75 5.75
C LEU A 66 -10.21 12.70 5.58
N ARG A 67 -9.58 11.55 5.86
CA ARG A 67 -8.15 11.35 5.62
C ARG A 67 -7.84 11.04 4.16
N ILE A 68 -8.68 10.23 3.50
CA ILE A 68 -8.41 9.76 2.12
C ILE A 68 -8.99 10.73 1.09
N TYR A 69 -10.29 11.01 1.16
CA TYR A 69 -11.01 11.65 0.05
C TYR A 69 -10.53 13.06 -0.29
N PRO A 70 -10.28 13.98 0.68
CA PRO A 70 -9.85 15.33 0.32
C PRO A 70 -8.53 15.35 -0.46
N VAL A 71 -7.54 14.59 0.01
CA VAL A 71 -6.22 14.52 -0.64
C VAL A 71 -6.31 13.75 -1.97
N TYR A 72 -7.12 12.70 -2.01
CA TYR A 72 -7.39 11.96 -3.24
C TYR A 72 -8.08 12.81 -4.31
N TRP A 73 -9.12 13.57 -3.98
CA TRP A 73 -9.81 14.43 -4.94
C TRP A 73 -8.91 15.54 -5.47
N VAL A 74 -8.02 16.10 -4.64
CA VAL A 74 -6.98 17.03 -5.11
C VAL A 74 -6.04 16.35 -6.10
N SER A 75 -5.58 15.13 -5.79
CA SER A 75 -4.75 14.33 -6.72
C SER A 75 -5.50 14.00 -8.02
N PHE A 76 -6.77 13.62 -7.95
CA PHE A 76 -7.61 13.33 -9.10
C PHE A 76 -7.82 14.57 -9.98
N ALA A 77 -8.14 15.71 -9.38
CA ALA A 77 -8.29 16.98 -10.08
C ALA A 77 -6.97 17.41 -10.76
N LEU A 78 -5.83 17.21 -10.09
CA LEU A 78 -4.51 17.45 -10.69
C LEU A 78 -4.28 16.53 -11.91
N GLY A 79 -4.63 15.24 -11.81
CA GLY A 79 -4.56 14.32 -12.94
C GLY A 79 -5.41 14.76 -14.13
N LEU A 80 -6.66 15.21 -13.90
CA LEU A 80 -7.51 15.76 -14.96
C LEU A 80 -6.92 17.05 -15.55
N ALA A 81 -6.38 17.94 -14.72
CA ALA A 81 -5.74 19.17 -15.18
C ALA A 81 -4.52 18.86 -16.08
N LEU A 82 -3.67 17.90 -15.69
CA LEU A 82 -2.54 17.47 -16.52
C LEU A 82 -3.00 16.92 -17.87
N ILE A 83 -4.09 16.13 -17.91
CA ILE A 83 -4.65 15.64 -19.19
C ILE A 83 -5.12 16.80 -20.09
N ILE A 84 -5.74 17.83 -19.50
CA ILE A 84 -6.27 18.98 -20.26
C ILE A 84 -5.13 19.88 -20.78
N PHE A 85 -4.18 20.23 -19.92
CA PHE A 85 -3.12 21.20 -20.23
C PHE A 85 -1.91 20.57 -20.93
N LEU A 86 -1.69 19.27 -20.77
CA LEU A 86 -0.58 18.53 -21.37
C LEU A 86 -1.09 17.24 -22.05
N PRO A 87 -1.90 17.30 -23.12
CA PRO A 87 -2.61 16.12 -23.65
C PRO A 87 -1.74 14.93 -24.06
N HIS A 88 -0.46 15.17 -24.34
CA HIS A 88 0.54 14.13 -24.62
C HIS A 88 0.73 13.17 -23.42
N VAL A 89 0.51 13.62 -22.17
CA VAL A 89 0.52 12.77 -20.95
C VAL A 89 -0.38 11.54 -21.06
N SER A 90 -1.49 11.69 -21.77
CA SER A 90 -2.55 10.69 -21.87
C SER A 90 -2.44 9.90 -23.17
N ARG A 91 -2.07 10.56 -24.27
CA ARG A 91 -1.98 9.94 -25.60
C ARG A 91 -0.83 8.97 -25.74
N GLU A 92 0.30 9.24 -25.09
CA GLU A 92 1.51 8.43 -25.20
C GLU A 92 1.63 7.38 -24.08
N GLY A 93 0.65 7.32 -23.17
CA GLY A 93 0.68 6.39 -22.03
C GLY A 93 1.80 6.67 -21.01
N VAL A 94 2.61 7.72 -21.21
CA VAL A 94 3.83 8.02 -20.45
C VAL A 94 3.55 8.23 -18.95
N ALA A 95 2.42 8.83 -18.59
CA ALA A 95 1.98 8.98 -17.19
C ALA A 95 0.91 7.96 -16.77
N ASN A 96 0.49 7.07 -17.69
CA ASN A 96 -0.69 6.20 -17.51
C ASN A 96 -1.93 6.95 -17.01
N LEU A 97 -2.11 8.21 -17.40
CA LEU A 97 -3.25 9.04 -17.02
C LEU A 97 -4.42 8.76 -17.96
N TYR A 98 -5.52 8.32 -17.37
CA TYR A 98 -6.72 7.95 -18.11
C TYR A 98 -7.82 8.99 -17.92
N TRP A 99 -8.38 9.48 -19.03
CA TRP A 99 -9.60 10.29 -19.00
C TRP A 99 -10.84 9.39 -18.90
N PRO A 100 -11.73 9.57 -17.90
CA PRO A 100 -12.93 8.76 -17.80
C PRO A 100 -13.89 8.97 -18.99
N GLN A 101 -14.13 7.92 -19.76
CA GLN A 101 -14.99 7.90 -20.95
C GLN A 101 -16.45 7.51 -20.66
N ALA A 102 -16.72 6.88 -19.50
CA ALA A 102 -18.06 6.41 -19.14
C ALA A 102 -18.45 6.83 -17.72
N TYR A 103 -19.76 6.98 -17.46
CA TYR A 103 -20.31 7.31 -16.13
C TYR A 103 -19.83 6.37 -15.02
N ARG A 104 -19.66 5.08 -15.34
CA ARG A 104 -19.12 4.09 -14.41
C ARG A 104 -17.68 4.40 -13.98
N GLN A 105 -16.84 4.89 -14.89
CA GLN A 105 -15.45 5.25 -14.58
C GLN A 105 -15.37 6.54 -13.77
N TRP A 106 -16.26 7.49 -14.02
CA TRP A 106 -16.44 8.66 -13.15
C TRP A 106 -16.86 8.24 -11.75
N PHE A 107 -17.84 7.34 -11.62
CA PHE A 107 -18.26 6.81 -10.32
C PHE A 107 -17.08 6.15 -9.58
N TRP A 108 -16.29 5.32 -10.25
CA TRP A 108 -15.10 4.72 -9.65
C TRP A 108 -14.11 5.79 -9.17
N ASN A 109 -13.67 6.69 -10.04
CA ASN A 109 -12.71 7.76 -9.71
C ASN A 109 -13.22 8.76 -8.65
N LEU A 110 -14.53 8.92 -8.48
CA LEU A 110 -15.07 9.81 -7.43
C LEU A 110 -15.21 9.09 -6.09
N THR A 111 -15.54 7.80 -6.11
CA THR A 111 -15.92 7.05 -4.91
C THR A 111 -14.84 6.11 -4.38
N LEU A 112 -13.81 5.78 -5.17
CA LEU A 112 -12.86 4.71 -4.87
C LEU A 112 -13.49 3.30 -4.74
N PHE A 113 -14.77 3.11 -5.12
CA PHE A 113 -15.48 1.83 -4.99
C PHE A 113 -15.70 1.15 -6.33
N GLY A 114 -15.69 -0.19 -6.33
CA GLY A 114 -16.24 -0.99 -7.43
C GLY A 114 -15.34 -1.16 -8.66
N ALA A 115 -14.11 -0.67 -8.63
CA ALA A 115 -13.12 -0.97 -9.64
C ALA A 115 -12.64 -2.43 -9.48
N SER A 116 -12.85 -3.24 -10.50
CA SER A 116 -12.20 -4.55 -10.64
C SER A 116 -10.68 -4.40 -10.84
N ALA A 117 -9.93 -5.51 -10.79
CA ALA A 117 -8.52 -5.54 -11.18
C ALA A 117 -8.27 -4.90 -12.56
N GLU A 118 -9.22 -5.05 -13.49
CA GLU A 118 -9.23 -4.44 -14.82
C GLU A 118 -9.38 -2.91 -14.77
N ALA A 119 -10.17 -2.39 -13.83
CA ALA A 119 -10.32 -0.96 -13.61
C ALA A 119 -9.10 -0.32 -12.93
N GLY A 120 -8.17 -1.11 -12.39
CA GLY A 120 -6.82 -0.68 -11.95
C GLY A 120 -6.07 0.13 -13.03
N PHE A 121 -6.35 -0.14 -14.30
CA PHE A 121 -5.79 0.59 -15.44
C PHE A 121 -6.62 1.82 -15.87
N MET A 122 -7.84 2.00 -15.34
CA MET A 122 -8.79 3.06 -15.72
C MET A 122 -8.93 4.18 -14.67
N TRP A 123 -8.09 4.15 -13.63
CA TRP A 123 -8.00 5.26 -12.68
C TRP A 123 -7.19 6.41 -13.28
N THR A 124 -7.73 7.62 -13.22
CA THR A 124 -7.02 8.83 -13.64
C THR A 124 -5.79 9.06 -12.75
N ALA A 125 -5.94 8.86 -11.44
CA ALA A 125 -4.82 8.80 -10.51
C ALA A 125 -4.40 7.33 -10.33
N ARG A 126 -3.37 6.87 -11.05
CA ARG A 126 -2.89 5.48 -11.03
C ARG A 126 -2.79 4.84 -9.63
N PRO A 127 -2.23 5.47 -8.58
CA PRO A 127 -2.16 4.85 -7.25
C PRO A 127 -3.51 4.67 -6.52
N ALA A 128 -4.62 5.17 -7.08
CA ALA A 128 -5.96 5.11 -6.46
C ALA A 128 -6.42 3.68 -6.13
N TRP A 129 -5.97 2.67 -6.88
CA TRP A 129 -6.31 1.27 -6.59
C TRP A 129 -5.90 0.86 -5.17
N SER A 130 -4.77 1.36 -4.68
CA SER A 130 -4.28 1.03 -3.34
C SER A 130 -5.14 1.68 -2.24
N LEU A 131 -5.64 2.89 -2.50
CA LEU A 131 -6.58 3.57 -1.62
C LEU A 131 -7.95 2.89 -1.60
N ALA A 132 -8.40 2.37 -2.75
CA ALA A 132 -9.63 1.58 -2.85
C ALA A 132 -9.52 0.30 -2.00
N VAL A 133 -8.39 -0.41 -2.05
CA VAL A 133 -8.13 -1.56 -1.17
C VAL A 133 -8.16 -1.12 0.30
N GLU A 134 -7.45 -0.06 0.65
CA GLU A 134 -7.39 0.45 2.02
C GLU A 134 -8.79 0.81 2.58
N MET A 135 -9.63 1.45 1.76
CA MET A 135 -11.02 1.78 2.09
C MET A 135 -11.89 0.53 2.35
N GLN A 136 -11.75 -0.50 1.51
CA GLN A 136 -12.47 -1.77 1.73
C GLN A 136 -12.08 -2.38 3.08
N TRP A 137 -10.80 -2.36 3.41
CA TRP A 137 -10.31 -2.85 4.71
C TRP A 137 -10.77 -2.01 5.89
N TYR A 138 -10.95 -0.70 5.72
CA TYR A 138 -11.55 0.14 6.76
C TYR A 138 -13.00 -0.26 7.05
N ILE A 139 -13.78 -0.55 6.02
CA ILE A 139 -15.15 -1.05 6.17
C ILE A 139 -15.14 -2.43 6.83
N LEU A 140 -14.29 -3.35 6.38
CA LEU A 140 -14.17 -4.68 6.97
C LEU A 140 -13.78 -4.62 8.45
N LEU A 141 -12.84 -3.75 8.83
CA LEU A 141 -12.47 -3.55 10.24
C LEU A 141 -13.61 -2.91 11.04
N PHE A 142 -14.31 -1.92 10.48
CA PHE A 142 -15.47 -1.30 11.12
C PHE A 142 -16.56 -2.35 11.40
N VAL A 143 -16.95 -3.15 10.40
CA VAL A 143 -17.91 -4.25 10.59
C VAL A 143 -17.37 -5.27 11.59
N GLY A 144 -16.09 -5.63 11.46
CA GLY A 144 -15.38 -6.53 12.36
C GLY A 144 -15.36 -6.08 13.81
N SER A 145 -15.46 -4.78 14.09
CA SER A 145 -15.51 -4.25 15.46
C SER A 145 -16.79 -4.60 16.22
N PHE A 146 -17.85 -5.01 15.51
CA PHE A 146 -19.11 -5.49 16.10
C PHE A 146 -19.16 -7.02 16.23
N ILE A 147 -18.14 -7.72 15.73
CA ILE A 147 -18.09 -9.19 15.68
C ILE A 147 -17.23 -9.71 16.85
N PRO A 148 -17.54 -10.89 17.43
CA PRO A 148 -16.68 -11.54 18.42
C PRO A 148 -15.24 -11.66 17.92
N ARG A 149 -14.29 -11.33 18.81
CA ARG A 149 -12.85 -11.31 18.50
C ARG A 149 -12.35 -12.63 17.89
N SER A 150 -12.84 -13.78 18.32
CA SER A 150 -12.45 -15.09 17.78
C SER A 150 -12.80 -15.25 16.30
N LEU A 151 -14.01 -14.82 15.91
CA LEU A 151 -14.46 -14.85 14.52
C LEU A 151 -13.67 -13.86 13.65
N LEU A 152 -13.40 -12.67 14.18
CA LEU A 152 -12.55 -11.68 13.49
C LEU A 152 -11.13 -12.22 13.25
N LEU A 153 -10.52 -12.85 14.26
CA LEU A 153 -9.20 -13.47 14.12
C LEU A 153 -9.24 -14.64 13.13
N GLY A 154 -10.28 -15.47 13.17
CA GLY A 154 -10.49 -16.55 12.20
C GLY A 154 -10.60 -16.02 10.77
N PHE A 155 -11.32 -14.91 10.57
CA PHE A 155 -11.39 -14.22 9.28
C PHE A 155 -10.01 -13.77 8.80
N PHE A 156 -9.22 -13.10 9.64
CA PHE A 156 -7.86 -12.68 9.23
C PHE A 156 -6.96 -13.86 8.87
N VAL A 157 -7.01 -14.95 9.66
CA VAL A 157 -6.25 -16.18 9.36
C VAL A 157 -6.70 -16.79 8.04
N LEU A 158 -8.01 -16.82 7.75
CA LEU A 158 -8.53 -17.29 6.46
C LEU A 158 -8.00 -16.43 5.30
N VAL A 159 -7.94 -15.10 5.46
CA VAL A 159 -7.41 -14.20 4.44
C VAL A 159 -5.93 -14.44 4.17
N LEU A 160 -5.14 -14.94 5.14
CA LEU A 160 -3.74 -15.31 4.91
C LEU A 160 -3.57 -16.44 3.88
N ALA A 161 -4.61 -17.25 3.63
CA ALA A 161 -4.58 -18.29 2.59
C ALA A 161 -4.82 -17.73 1.18
N THR A 162 -5.27 -16.48 1.04
CA THR A 162 -5.61 -15.89 -0.27
C THR A 162 -4.47 -15.89 -1.27
N PRO A 163 -3.18 -15.68 -0.91
CA PRO A 163 -2.11 -15.77 -1.89
C PRO A 163 -1.93 -17.15 -2.50
N ALA A 164 -2.05 -18.21 -1.68
CA ALA A 164 -1.98 -19.57 -2.17
C ALA A 164 -3.15 -19.86 -3.13
N ILE A 165 -4.37 -19.47 -2.76
CA ILE A 165 -5.57 -19.69 -3.59
C ILE A 165 -5.47 -18.93 -4.93
N LEU A 166 -5.02 -17.68 -4.90
CA LEU A 166 -4.92 -16.83 -6.09
C LEU A 166 -3.78 -17.25 -7.02
N HIS A 167 -2.65 -17.73 -6.47
CA HIS A 167 -1.55 -18.29 -7.27
C HIS A 167 -2.01 -19.45 -8.15
N PHE A 168 -2.87 -20.33 -7.63
CA PHE A 168 -3.35 -21.51 -8.37
C PHE A 168 -4.50 -21.22 -9.35
N GLN A 169 -5.16 -20.07 -9.28
CA GLN A 169 -6.42 -19.84 -10.01
C GLN A 169 -6.47 -18.56 -10.86
N PHE A 170 -5.71 -17.50 -10.54
CA PHE A 170 -5.86 -16.19 -11.21
C PHE A 170 -4.56 -15.39 -11.28
N GLU A 171 -3.67 -15.74 -12.20
CA GLU A 171 -2.33 -15.12 -12.37
C GLU A 171 -2.36 -13.58 -12.49
N GLU A 172 -3.34 -12.99 -13.19
CA GLU A 172 -3.40 -11.53 -13.42
C GLU A 172 -4.11 -10.72 -12.33
N LYS A 173 -4.93 -11.35 -11.48
CA LYS A 173 -5.82 -10.62 -10.52
C LYS A 173 -5.17 -10.39 -9.15
N TYR A 174 -3.93 -10.82 -8.97
CA TYR A 174 -3.25 -10.81 -7.68
C TYR A 174 -2.86 -9.42 -7.19
N LEU A 175 -2.50 -8.50 -8.10
CA LEU A 175 -2.02 -7.16 -7.74
C LEU A 175 -3.03 -6.35 -6.90
N THR A 176 -4.32 -6.49 -7.17
CA THR A 176 -5.37 -5.67 -6.53
C THR A 176 -6.14 -6.44 -5.46
N ASN A 177 -6.53 -7.68 -5.75
CA ASN A 177 -7.33 -8.49 -4.82
C ASN A 177 -6.47 -9.30 -3.84
N GLY A 178 -5.23 -9.60 -4.22
CA GLY A 178 -4.30 -10.39 -3.43
C GLY A 178 -3.53 -9.61 -2.38
N ALA A 179 -3.63 -8.28 -2.30
CA ALA A 179 -2.89 -7.50 -1.31
C ALA A 179 -3.48 -7.54 0.11
N GLY A 180 -4.74 -8.02 0.24
CA GLY A 180 -5.47 -8.03 1.50
C GLY A 180 -4.82 -8.84 2.63
N TYR A 181 -4.09 -9.92 2.33
CA TYR A 181 -3.41 -10.70 3.38
C TYR A 181 -2.35 -9.88 4.14
N CYS A 182 -1.69 -8.91 3.49
CA CYS A 182 -0.76 -8.03 4.20
C CYS A 182 -1.49 -7.20 5.24
N PHE A 183 -2.65 -6.65 4.87
CA PHE A 183 -3.50 -5.89 5.78
C PHE A 183 -3.98 -6.77 6.94
N ALA A 184 -4.44 -7.99 6.66
CA ALA A 184 -4.80 -8.99 7.68
C ALA A 184 -3.63 -9.33 8.59
N LEU A 185 -2.42 -9.51 8.05
CA LEU A 185 -1.20 -9.81 8.81
C LEU A 185 -0.84 -8.67 9.77
N GLY A 186 -0.98 -7.41 9.32
CA GLY A 186 -0.85 -6.23 10.16
C GLY A 186 -1.89 -6.16 11.28
N ALA A 187 -3.16 -6.42 10.96
CA ALA A 187 -4.25 -6.45 11.95
C ALA A 187 -4.03 -7.57 12.98
N LEU A 188 -3.60 -8.77 12.54
CA LEU A 188 -3.20 -9.86 13.42
C LEU A 188 -2.05 -9.47 14.33
N ALA A 189 -1.04 -8.75 13.82
CA ALA A 189 0.05 -8.26 14.66
C ALA A 189 -0.45 -7.34 15.80
N TYR A 190 -1.43 -6.48 15.51
CA TYR A 190 -2.07 -5.63 16.51
C TYR A 190 -2.84 -6.45 17.56
N HIS A 191 -3.68 -7.39 17.12
CA HIS A 191 -4.52 -8.15 18.04
C HIS A 191 -3.72 -9.16 18.87
N LEU A 192 -2.81 -9.92 18.23
CA LEU A 192 -2.06 -10.99 18.87
C LEU A 192 -0.86 -10.47 19.68
N LYS A 193 -0.30 -9.30 19.33
CA LYS A 193 0.88 -8.71 19.97
C LYS A 193 2.00 -9.76 20.18
N PRO A 194 2.45 -10.42 19.10
CA PRO A 194 3.38 -11.55 19.20
C PRO A 194 4.69 -11.14 19.90
N ARG A 195 5.18 -12.00 20.80
CA ARG A 195 6.48 -11.82 21.46
C ARG A 195 7.57 -12.46 20.62
N ILE A 196 8.14 -11.67 19.72
CA ILE A 196 9.20 -12.12 18.81
C ILE A 196 10.56 -11.90 19.49
N HIS A 197 11.46 -12.87 19.41
CA HIS A 197 12.79 -12.75 20.03
C HIS A 197 13.60 -11.61 19.38
N PRO A 198 14.34 -10.77 20.15
CA PRO A 198 15.09 -9.63 19.58
C PRO A 198 16.08 -10.00 18.48
N LEU A 199 16.71 -11.18 18.57
CA LEU A 199 17.59 -11.69 17.50
C LEU A 199 16.84 -11.87 16.18
N ILE A 200 15.63 -12.46 16.23
CA ILE A 200 14.80 -12.66 15.03
C ILE A 200 14.40 -11.30 14.46
N GLN A 201 13.99 -10.35 15.31
CA GLN A 201 13.69 -8.99 14.87
C GLN A 201 14.88 -8.33 14.16
N GLY A 202 16.09 -8.47 14.72
CA GLY A 202 17.33 -7.96 14.15
C GLY A 202 17.69 -8.60 12.80
N ILE A 203 17.61 -9.92 12.71
CA ILE A 203 17.82 -10.66 11.45
C ILE A 203 16.80 -10.23 10.40
N SER A 204 15.52 -10.14 10.76
CA SER A 204 14.47 -9.72 9.83
C SER A 204 14.68 -8.29 9.33
N LEU A 205 15.13 -7.36 10.19
CA LEU A 205 15.49 -6.00 9.79
C LEU A 205 16.69 -5.97 8.83
N ALA A 206 17.68 -6.84 9.02
CA ALA A 206 18.84 -6.92 8.13
C ALA A 206 18.50 -7.56 6.78
N LEU A 207 17.63 -8.58 6.77
CA LEU A 207 17.18 -9.26 5.54
C LEU A 207 16.16 -8.46 4.74
N LEU A 208 15.38 -7.58 5.38
CA LEU A 208 14.36 -6.79 4.70
C LEU A 208 14.89 -5.97 3.50
N PRO A 209 15.97 -5.17 3.61
CA PRO A 209 16.53 -4.46 2.46
C PRO A 209 17.16 -5.42 1.43
N LEU A 210 17.72 -6.56 1.87
CA LEU A 210 18.26 -7.58 0.95
C LEU A 210 17.16 -8.11 0.02
N PHE A 211 16.00 -8.48 0.59
CA PHE A 211 14.85 -8.98 -0.18
C PHE A 211 14.07 -7.89 -0.92
N LEU A 212 14.09 -6.65 -0.43
CA LEU A 212 13.46 -5.54 -1.14
C LEU A 212 14.24 -5.12 -2.40
N PHE A 213 15.59 -5.12 -2.33
CA PHE A 213 16.42 -4.47 -3.35
C PHE A 213 17.44 -5.41 -4.00
N ALA A 214 18.23 -6.14 -3.21
CA ALA A 214 19.38 -6.87 -3.74
C ALA A 214 18.97 -8.17 -4.46
N THR A 215 18.07 -8.96 -3.89
CA THR A 215 17.66 -10.24 -4.50
C THR A 215 16.85 -10.05 -5.79
N PRO A 216 15.91 -9.09 -5.91
CA PRO A 216 15.23 -8.87 -7.19
C PRO A 216 16.16 -8.37 -8.28
N LEU A 217 17.16 -7.54 -7.92
CA LEU A 217 18.17 -7.08 -8.86
C LEU A 217 19.08 -8.22 -9.33
N TYR A 218 19.61 -9.02 -8.39
CA TYR A 218 20.51 -10.14 -8.71
C TYR A 218 19.82 -11.22 -9.57
N LEU A 219 18.56 -11.54 -9.25
CA LEU A 219 17.77 -12.53 -9.98
C LEU A 219 17.08 -11.95 -11.23
N GLN A 220 17.27 -10.66 -11.52
CA GLN A 220 16.64 -9.94 -12.64
C GLN A 220 15.12 -10.13 -12.69
N ILE A 221 14.47 -10.07 -11.53
CA ILE A 221 13.03 -10.34 -11.41
C ILE A 221 12.23 -9.21 -12.06
N ASN A 222 11.41 -9.54 -13.04
CA ASN A 222 10.47 -8.58 -13.62
C ASN A 222 9.24 -8.41 -12.71
N ALA A 223 8.97 -7.17 -12.29
CA ALA A 223 7.82 -6.79 -11.47
C ALA A 223 6.46 -7.27 -12.02
N PHE A 224 6.33 -7.41 -13.33
CA PHE A 224 5.04 -7.66 -13.99
C PHE A 224 4.87 -9.12 -14.44
N GLU A 225 5.85 -9.97 -14.19
CA GLU A 225 5.80 -11.39 -14.53
C GLU A 225 5.23 -12.21 -13.37
N PHE A 226 3.92 -12.11 -13.14
CA PHE A 226 3.25 -12.78 -12.03
C PHE A 226 3.19 -14.31 -12.15
N SER A 227 3.61 -14.91 -13.26
CA SER A 227 3.81 -16.37 -13.34
C SER A 227 5.14 -16.81 -12.69
N ASN A 228 6.06 -15.89 -12.45
CA ASN A 228 7.39 -16.19 -11.94
C ASN A 228 7.36 -16.51 -10.43
N THR A 229 7.77 -17.73 -10.08
CA THR A 229 7.83 -18.20 -8.68
C THR A 229 8.64 -17.28 -7.77
N TRP A 230 9.71 -16.65 -8.29
CA TRP A 230 10.50 -15.72 -7.51
C TRP A 230 9.71 -14.48 -7.11
N VAL A 231 8.86 -13.94 -7.99
CA VAL A 231 7.97 -12.81 -7.66
C VAL A 231 7.09 -13.16 -6.46
N TRP A 232 6.43 -14.32 -6.51
CA TRP A 232 5.57 -14.81 -5.43
C TRP A 232 6.31 -14.99 -4.11
N LEU A 233 7.49 -15.60 -4.14
CA LEU A 233 8.31 -15.78 -2.95
C LEU A 233 8.64 -14.44 -2.29
N HIS A 234 8.96 -13.41 -3.06
CA HIS A 234 9.21 -12.07 -2.50
C HIS A 234 7.95 -11.45 -1.89
N PHE A 235 6.79 -11.61 -2.54
CA PHE A 235 5.52 -11.18 -1.96
C PHE A 235 5.18 -11.92 -0.66
N MET A 236 5.65 -13.15 -0.43
CA MET A 236 5.45 -13.84 0.84
C MET A 236 6.51 -13.46 1.89
N ILE A 237 7.78 -13.45 1.49
CA ILE A 237 8.92 -13.28 2.40
C ILE A 237 8.99 -11.84 2.93
N VAL A 238 8.83 -10.83 2.07
CA VAL A 238 9.00 -9.43 2.50
C VAL A 238 7.97 -9.02 3.56
N PRO A 239 6.66 -9.27 3.41
CA PRO A 239 5.68 -9.01 4.47
C PRO A 239 5.92 -9.84 5.73
N LEU A 240 6.39 -11.09 5.60
CA LEU A 240 6.75 -11.90 6.75
C LEU A 240 7.93 -11.30 7.53
N LEU A 241 9.01 -10.90 6.84
CA LEU A 241 10.15 -10.22 7.48
C LEU A 241 9.71 -8.93 8.16
N LEU A 242 8.83 -8.15 7.52
CA LEU A 242 8.29 -6.93 8.12
C LEU A 242 7.42 -7.23 9.35
N PHE A 243 6.57 -8.25 9.31
CA PHE A 243 5.80 -8.71 10.47
C PHE A 243 6.72 -9.11 11.63
N LEU A 244 7.78 -9.86 11.34
CA LEU A 244 8.76 -10.28 12.35
C LEU A 244 9.54 -9.10 12.94
N ALA A 245 9.84 -8.07 12.15
CA ALA A 245 10.47 -6.84 12.59
C ALA A 245 9.51 -5.84 13.27
N LEU A 246 8.19 -6.03 13.12
CA LEU A 246 7.19 -5.05 13.51
C LEU A 246 7.22 -4.69 15.01
N PRO A 247 7.43 -5.61 15.98
CA PRO A 247 7.53 -5.24 17.39
C PRO A 247 8.64 -4.22 17.67
N TRP A 248 9.77 -4.29 16.97
CA TRP A 248 10.85 -3.30 17.08
C TRP A 248 10.45 -1.98 16.45
N LEU A 249 9.88 -2.02 15.24
CA LEU A 249 9.48 -0.83 14.48
C LEU A 249 8.35 -0.05 15.18
N SER A 250 7.42 -0.77 15.80
CA SER A 250 6.28 -0.23 16.55
C SER A 250 6.61 0.08 18.02
N LYS A 251 7.89 0.14 18.42
CA LYS A 251 8.23 0.60 19.78
C LYS A 251 7.96 2.12 19.89
N LYS A 252 7.01 2.50 20.74
CA LYS A 252 6.67 3.91 21.01
C LYS A 252 7.92 4.65 21.53
N SER A 253 8.19 5.82 20.96
CA SER A 253 9.36 6.65 21.27
C SER A 253 9.02 8.13 21.05
N LYS A 254 9.84 9.03 21.62
CA LYS A 254 9.74 10.47 21.35
C LYS A 254 10.00 10.71 19.86
N THR A 255 9.16 11.51 19.22
CA THR A 255 9.31 11.87 17.82
C THR A 255 10.22 13.08 17.68
N SER A 256 11.01 13.09 16.61
CA SER A 256 11.73 14.28 16.16
C SER A 256 10.91 15.01 15.10
N ARG A 257 11.18 16.30 14.90
CA ARG A 257 10.58 17.10 13.81
C ARG A 257 10.78 16.44 12.44
N LEU A 258 11.95 15.82 12.21
CA LEU A 258 12.24 15.11 10.97
C LEU A 258 11.38 13.84 10.82
N SER A 259 11.19 13.07 11.88
CA SER A 259 10.32 11.90 11.88
C SER A 259 8.86 12.28 11.61
N GLU A 260 8.39 13.39 12.16
CA GLU A 260 7.04 13.90 11.89
C GLU A 260 6.89 14.35 10.43
N LEU A 261 7.86 15.13 9.93
CA LEU A 261 7.88 15.59 8.54
C LEU A 261 7.87 14.42 7.55
N THR A 262 8.78 13.46 7.71
CA THR A 262 8.85 12.26 6.86
C THR A 262 7.55 11.45 6.90
N GLY A 263 6.95 11.29 8.08
CA GLY A 263 5.65 10.64 8.23
C GLY A 263 4.53 11.36 7.49
N GLN A 264 4.48 12.70 7.57
CA GLN A 264 3.49 13.53 6.90
C GLN A 264 3.67 13.53 5.37
N LEU A 265 4.90 13.59 4.89
CA LEU A 265 5.23 13.58 3.45
C LEU A 265 5.01 12.23 2.79
N SER A 266 5.06 11.12 3.54
CA SER A 266 4.90 9.77 2.97
C SER A 266 3.63 9.60 2.13
N TYR A 267 2.50 10.19 2.57
CA TYR A 267 1.21 10.02 1.92
C TYR A 267 1.04 10.89 0.67
N PRO A 268 1.29 12.22 0.68
CA PRO A 268 1.32 13.03 -0.52
C PRO A 268 2.30 12.51 -1.56
N LEU A 269 3.54 12.16 -1.15
CA LEU A 269 4.56 11.61 -2.04
C LEU A 269 4.06 10.34 -2.73
N PHE A 270 3.51 9.41 -1.96
CA PHE A 270 2.94 8.17 -2.51
C PHE A 270 1.75 8.43 -3.44
N LEU A 271 0.94 9.45 -3.21
CA LEU A 271 -0.25 9.67 -4.02
C LEU A 271 0.03 10.40 -5.35
N THR A 272 1.04 11.27 -5.37
CA THR A 272 1.33 12.12 -6.54
C THR A 272 2.60 11.67 -7.29
N HIS A 273 3.25 10.57 -6.89
CA HIS A 273 4.50 10.12 -7.50
C HIS A 273 4.41 9.97 -9.02
N THR A 274 3.30 9.47 -9.58
CA THR A 274 3.16 9.30 -11.04
C THR A 274 3.17 10.64 -11.78
N TYR A 275 2.65 11.70 -11.17
CA TYR A 275 2.71 13.05 -11.75
C TYR A 275 4.13 13.62 -11.68
N PHE A 276 4.83 13.38 -10.57
CA PHE A 276 6.23 13.81 -10.42
C PHE A 276 7.14 13.12 -11.42
N VAL A 277 7.07 11.79 -11.52
CA VAL A 277 7.82 11.01 -12.51
C VAL A 277 7.64 11.62 -13.89
N TYR A 278 6.39 11.83 -14.30
CA TYR A 278 6.10 12.40 -15.61
C TYR A 278 6.77 13.76 -15.86
N ILE A 279 6.60 14.72 -14.95
CA ILE A 279 7.15 16.07 -15.12
C ILE A 279 8.67 16.00 -15.31
N PHE A 280 9.35 15.16 -14.53
CA PHE A 280 10.80 15.05 -14.57
C PHE A 280 11.34 14.21 -15.71
N THR A 281 10.63 13.17 -16.18
CA THR A 281 11.11 12.34 -17.30
C THR A 281 10.88 12.99 -18.66
N VAL A 282 9.82 13.78 -18.85
CA VAL A 282 9.50 14.41 -20.15
C VAL A 282 10.37 15.64 -20.46
N HIS A 283 11.06 16.23 -19.47
CA HIS A 283 11.95 17.38 -19.68
C HIS A 283 13.43 17.01 -19.77
N LEU A 284 13.77 15.71 -19.74
CA LEU A 284 15.15 15.22 -19.79
C LEU A 284 15.52 14.59 -21.15
N ASP A 285 14.60 14.57 -22.09
CA ASP A 285 14.80 14.24 -23.51
C ASP A 285 14.64 15.50 -24.39
#